data_AF-A0A2J8B2J0-F1
#
_entry.id   AF-A0A2J8B2J0-F1
#
_cell.length_a   1.000
_cell.length_b   1.000
_cell.length_c   1.000
_cell.angle_alpha   90.00
_cell.angle_beta   90.00
_cell.angle_gamma   90.00
#
_symmetry.space_group_name_H-M   'P 1'
#
loop_
_entity.id
_entity.type
_entity.pdbx_description
1 polymer ?
#
loop_
_entity_poly.entity_id
_entity_poly.type
_entity_poly.pdbx_seq_one_letter_code
_entity_poly.pdbx_strand_id
1 'polypeptide(L)'
;MRFSDLFISYKIGLKDIKSTIPFTELPLYRKIFIIIFLTGIIISGILLVFKQIIFSFIPIGLSLISLIIFAIIDSKESNLSHMLENHYIPYSKKRMDMTIEVLKKYKINIENVDSLDMLITEAKYAQAECDFLSQFEKPFKTLGAIIIPVVVFISKKISEAATLTDILNMAALVIILILLIFSLIFSFVPIIKDLFYRDYNKYTELMYDLRQVKLFYAKEFS
;
A
#
# COMPACT_ATOMS: atom_id res chain seq x y z
N MET A 1 2.80 20.33 27.04
CA MET A 1 3.07 19.11 26.23
C MET A 1 2.96 19.49 24.76
N ARG A 2 3.83 18.97 23.89
CA ARG A 2 3.84 19.31 22.46
C ARG A 2 3.10 18.26 21.63
N PHE A 3 2.71 18.63 20.41
CA PHE A 3 2.10 17.71 19.45
C PHE A 3 2.99 16.48 19.16
N SER A 4 4.31 16.66 19.09
CA SER A 4 5.26 15.56 18.91
C SER A 4 5.19 14.52 20.03
N ASP A 5 5.00 14.95 21.28
CA ASP A 5 4.87 14.04 22.42
C ASP A 5 3.59 13.20 22.28
N LEU A 6 2.48 13.83 21.88
CA LEU A 6 1.21 13.16 21.60
C LEU A 6 1.35 12.14 20.47
N PHE A 7 2.00 12.55 19.37
CA PHE A 7 2.22 11.68 18.22
C PHE A 7 3.04 10.43 18.57
N ILE A 8 4.09 10.58 19.40
CA ILE A 8 4.86 9.44 19.88
C ILE A 8 4.00 8.53 20.78
N SER A 9 3.17 9.10 21.67
CA SER A 9 2.26 8.30 22.50
C SER A 9 1.24 7.54 21.65
N TYR A 10 0.71 8.16 20.60
CA TYR A 10 -0.16 7.51 19.61
C TYR A 10 0.54 6.35 18.89
N LYS A 11 1.77 6.56 18.41
CA LYS A 11 2.58 5.51 17.77
C LYS A 11 2.85 4.33 18.69
N ILE A 12 3.05 4.57 19.99
CA ILE A 12 3.21 3.52 20.99
C ILE A 12 1.91 2.72 21.11
N GLY A 13 0.76 3.40 21.30
CA GLY A 13 -0.54 2.74 21.44
C GLY A 13 -0.93 1.89 20.22
N LEU A 14 -0.57 2.31 19.00
CA LEU A 14 -0.80 1.54 17.79
C LEU A 14 -0.02 0.23 17.70
N LYS A 15 1.15 0.10 18.35
CA LYS A 15 1.98 -1.12 18.22
C LYS A 15 1.25 -2.38 18.68
N ASP A 16 0.36 -2.24 19.65
CA ASP A 16 -0.39 -3.34 20.25
C ASP A 16 -1.70 -3.64 19.52
N ILE A 17 -1.97 -2.93 18.42
CA ILE A 17 -3.17 -3.06 17.60
C ILE A 17 -2.75 -3.47 16.19
N LYS A 18 -2.72 -4.78 15.94
CA LYS A 18 -2.42 -5.32 14.62
C LYS A 18 -3.69 -5.34 13.78
N SER A 19 -3.61 -4.79 12.56
CA SER A 19 -4.67 -4.89 11.54
C SER A 19 -4.70 -6.25 10.85
N THR A 20 -3.59 -7.00 10.93
CA THR A 20 -3.45 -8.31 10.32
C THR A 20 -4.23 -9.35 11.13
N ILE A 21 -5.07 -10.10 10.44
CA ILE A 21 -5.83 -11.21 11.00
C ILE A 21 -4.90 -12.44 11.07
N PRO A 22 -4.68 -13.04 12.25
CA PRO A 22 -3.93 -14.28 12.37
C PRO A 22 -4.53 -15.39 11.51
N PHE A 23 -3.69 -16.24 10.91
CA PHE A 23 -4.17 -17.35 10.08
C PHE A 23 -5.10 -18.31 10.84
N THR A 24 -4.90 -18.46 12.16
CA THR A 24 -5.74 -19.28 13.04
C THR A 24 -7.18 -18.77 13.13
N GLU A 25 -7.38 -17.45 13.04
CA GLU A 25 -8.68 -16.76 13.19
C GLU A 25 -9.41 -16.58 11.85
N LEU A 26 -8.73 -16.80 10.72
CA LEU A 26 -9.36 -16.70 9.40
C LEU A 26 -10.51 -17.71 9.25
N PRO A 27 -11.56 -17.36 8.49
CA PRO A 27 -12.55 -18.34 8.07
C PRO A 27 -11.93 -19.49 7.27
N LEU A 28 -12.50 -20.69 7.39
CA LEU A 28 -11.99 -21.91 6.76
C LEU A 28 -11.82 -21.77 5.24
N TYR A 29 -12.76 -21.11 4.55
CA TYR A 29 -12.66 -20.91 3.09
C TYR A 29 -11.45 -20.03 2.70
N ARG A 30 -11.11 -19.00 3.50
CA ARG A 30 -9.92 -18.18 3.28
C ARG A 30 -8.65 -19.01 3.48
N LYS A 31 -8.62 -19.87 4.50
CA LYS A 31 -7.48 -20.78 4.76
C LYS A 31 -7.27 -21.74 3.59
N ILE A 32 -8.34 -22.41 3.15
CA ILE A 32 -8.30 -23.35 2.01
C ILE A 32 -7.80 -22.65 0.75
N PHE A 33 -8.33 -21.45 0.45
CA PHE A 33 -7.88 -20.68 -0.69
C PHE A 33 -6.37 -20.39 -0.64
N ILE A 34 -5.87 -19.86 0.49
CA ILE A 34 -4.44 -19.56 0.66
C ILE A 34 -3.59 -20.82 0.44
N ILE A 35 -3.99 -21.96 0.99
CA ILE A 35 -3.27 -23.23 0.83
C ILE A 35 -3.24 -23.67 -0.64
N ILE A 36 -4.38 -23.68 -1.33
CA ILE A 36 -4.48 -24.07 -2.74
C ILE A 36 -3.63 -23.14 -3.62
N PHE A 37 -3.78 -21.84 -3.42
CA PHE A 37 -3.09 -20.80 -4.19
C PHE A 37 -1.57 -20.91 -4.03
N LEU A 38 -1.08 -21.02 -2.79
CA LEU A 38 0.36 -21.17 -2.52
C LEU A 38 0.90 -22.49 -3.06
N THR A 39 0.15 -23.59 -2.90
CA THR A 39 0.55 -24.91 -3.42
C THR A 39 0.72 -24.85 -4.94
N GLY A 40 -0.20 -24.19 -5.66
CA GLY A 40 -0.11 -24.03 -7.10
C GLY A 40 1.12 -23.22 -7.54
N ILE A 41 1.42 -22.12 -6.84
CA ILE A 41 2.64 -21.32 -7.10
C ILE A 41 3.90 -22.16 -6.85
N ILE A 42 3.97 -22.88 -5.74
CA ILE A 42 5.13 -23.71 -5.38
C ILE A 42 5.35 -24.82 -6.41
N ILE A 43 4.30 -25.56 -6.78
CA ILE A 43 4.39 -26.62 -7.79
C ILE A 43 4.84 -26.03 -9.14
N SER A 44 4.29 -24.88 -9.55
CA SER A 44 4.73 -24.20 -10.76
C SER A 44 6.22 -23.84 -10.72
N GLY A 45 6.69 -23.28 -9.61
CA GLY A 45 8.09 -22.96 -9.39
C GLY A 45 9.01 -24.19 -9.48
N ILE A 46 8.61 -25.30 -8.87
CA ILE A 46 9.35 -26.58 -8.97
C ILE A 46 9.44 -27.04 -10.43
N LEU A 47 8.32 -27.05 -11.16
CA LEU A 47 8.28 -27.46 -12.57
C LEU A 47 9.16 -26.59 -13.47
N LEU A 48 9.22 -25.27 -13.20
CA LEU A 48 10.12 -24.36 -13.90
C LEU A 48 11.60 -24.71 -13.66
N VAL A 49 11.98 -25.05 -12.42
CA VAL A 49 13.36 -25.49 -12.09
C VAL A 49 13.74 -26.75 -12.87
N PHE A 50 12.81 -27.70 -13.04
CA PHE A 50 13.01 -28.91 -13.85
C PHE A 50 12.84 -28.69 -15.37
N LYS A 51 12.81 -27.44 -15.84
CA LYS A 51 12.64 -27.04 -17.25
C LYS A 51 11.35 -27.58 -17.91
N GLN A 52 10.33 -27.92 -17.13
CA GLN A 52 9.02 -28.36 -17.62
C GLN A 52 8.08 -27.15 -17.85
N ILE A 53 8.50 -26.23 -18.72
CA ILE A 53 7.88 -24.91 -18.89
C ILE A 53 6.39 -24.99 -19.29
N ILE A 54 6.01 -25.92 -20.17
CA ILE A 54 4.60 -26.05 -20.60
C ILE A 54 3.73 -26.52 -19.43
N PHE A 55 4.22 -27.49 -18.63
CA PHE A 55 3.48 -28.03 -17.50
C PHE A 55 3.38 -27.06 -16.33
N SER A 56 4.34 -26.13 -16.17
CA SER A 56 4.28 -25.11 -15.11
C SER A 56 3.10 -24.14 -15.26
N PHE A 57 2.53 -24.00 -16.46
CA PHE A 57 1.36 -23.13 -16.67
C PHE A 57 0.05 -23.72 -16.12
N ILE A 58 -0.07 -25.06 -16.04
CA ILE A 58 -1.27 -25.72 -15.51
C ILE A 58 -1.57 -25.31 -14.06
N PRO A 59 -0.64 -25.44 -13.10
CA PRO A 59 -0.89 -25.01 -11.72
C PRO A 59 -1.03 -23.49 -11.58
N ILE A 60 -0.42 -22.67 -12.45
CA ILE A 60 -0.68 -21.21 -12.50
C ILE A 60 -2.13 -20.96 -12.88
N GLY A 61 -2.62 -21.61 -13.95
CA GLY A 61 -4.01 -21.49 -14.40
C GLY A 61 -5.01 -21.90 -13.31
N LEU A 62 -4.76 -23.02 -12.62
CA LEU A 62 -5.58 -23.46 -11.49
C LEU A 62 -5.55 -22.46 -10.32
N SER A 63 -4.39 -21.86 -10.04
CA SER A 63 -4.26 -20.83 -9.00
C SER A 63 -5.10 -19.59 -9.34
N LEU A 64 -5.10 -19.16 -10.61
CA LEU A 64 -5.93 -18.05 -11.08
C LEU A 64 -7.43 -18.38 -11.00
N ILE A 65 -7.84 -19.58 -11.39
CA ILE A 65 -9.23 -20.03 -11.23
C ILE A 65 -9.65 -20.03 -9.75
N SER A 66 -8.77 -20.50 -8.86
CA SER A 66 -9.03 -20.49 -7.42
C SER A 66 -9.22 -19.07 -6.86
N LEU A 67 -8.50 -18.07 -7.39
CA LEU A 67 -8.64 -16.66 -7.02
C LEU A 67 -10.03 -16.12 -7.40
N ILE A 68 -10.54 -16.47 -8.58
CA ILE A 68 -11.88 -16.07 -9.02
C ILE A 68 -12.95 -16.70 -8.12
N ILE A 69 -12.85 -18.01 -7.86
CA ILE A 69 -13.79 -18.72 -6.97
C ILE A 69 -13.74 -18.11 -5.56
N PHE A 70 -12.54 -17.84 -5.05
CA PHE A 70 -12.35 -17.18 -3.77
C PHE A 70 -13.04 -15.82 -3.73
N ALA A 71 -12.84 -14.96 -4.74
CA ALA A 71 -13.45 -13.64 -4.80
C ALA A 71 -14.99 -13.71 -4.72
N ILE A 72 -15.60 -14.66 -5.45
CA ILE A 72 -17.07 -14.88 -5.43
C ILE A 72 -17.55 -15.34 -4.05
N ILE A 73 -16.81 -16.25 -3.39
CA ILE A 73 -17.18 -16.75 -2.07
C ILE A 73 -17.00 -15.64 -1.03
N ASP A 74 -15.88 -14.92 -1.06
CA ASP A 74 -15.53 -13.88 -0.10
C ASP A 74 -16.52 -12.70 -0.15
N SER A 75 -17.04 -12.39 -1.34
CA SER A 75 -18.03 -11.32 -1.52
C SER A 75 -19.46 -11.68 -1.11
N LYS A 76 -19.73 -12.92 -0.66
CA LYS A 76 -21.06 -13.29 -0.17
C LYS A 76 -21.38 -12.50 1.09
N GLU A 77 -22.62 -12.00 1.18
CA GLU A 77 -23.10 -11.20 2.31
C GLU A 77 -22.80 -11.86 3.66
N SER A 78 -23.09 -13.16 3.82
CA SER A 78 -22.81 -13.89 5.06
C SER A 78 -21.33 -13.89 5.45
N ASN A 79 -20.42 -14.01 4.47
CA ASN A 79 -18.98 -14.00 4.71
C ASN A 79 -18.48 -12.58 5.01
N LEU A 80 -19.01 -11.57 4.31
CA LEU A 80 -18.72 -10.17 4.60
C LEU A 80 -19.18 -9.77 6.01
N SER A 81 -20.40 -10.12 6.40
CA SER A 81 -20.95 -9.86 7.74
C SER A 81 -20.14 -10.56 8.82
N HIS A 82 -19.78 -11.83 8.61
CA HIS A 82 -18.91 -12.56 9.53
C HIS A 82 -17.55 -11.85 9.71
N MET A 83 -16.94 -11.35 8.63
CA MET A 83 -15.68 -10.60 8.70
C MET A 83 -15.84 -9.25 9.39
N LEU A 84 -16.97 -8.56 9.14
CA LEU A 84 -17.31 -7.29 9.77
C LEU A 84 -17.43 -7.42 11.28
N GLU A 85 -18.25 -8.35 11.74
CA GLU A 85 -18.57 -8.55 13.16
C GLU A 85 -17.36 -9.07 13.94
N ASN A 86 -16.62 -10.03 13.40
CA ASN A 86 -15.58 -10.72 14.16
C ASN A 86 -14.20 -10.07 14.04
N HIS A 87 -13.96 -9.24 13.03
CA HIS A 87 -12.63 -8.66 12.80
C HIS A 87 -12.65 -7.15 12.63
N TYR A 88 -13.45 -6.62 11.69
CA TYR A 88 -13.38 -5.19 11.38
C TYR A 88 -13.91 -4.29 12.51
N ILE A 89 -15.06 -4.64 13.12
CA ILE A 89 -15.64 -3.89 14.25
C ILE A 89 -14.73 -3.97 15.49
N PRO A 90 -14.27 -5.15 15.95
CA PRO A 90 -13.39 -5.23 17.11
C PRO A 90 -12.08 -4.46 16.92
N TYR A 91 -11.48 -4.56 15.73
CA TYR A 91 -10.26 -3.83 15.40
C TYR A 91 -10.48 -2.31 15.41
N SER A 92 -11.52 -1.83 14.72
CA SER A 92 -11.79 -0.38 14.63
C SER A 92 -12.14 0.21 15.99
N LYS A 93 -12.91 -0.51 16.82
CA LYS A 93 -13.22 -0.13 18.20
C LYS A 93 -11.95 -0.03 19.05
N LYS A 94 -11.11 -1.07 19.07
CA LYS A 94 -9.84 -1.06 19.81
C LYS A 94 -8.96 0.12 19.42
N ARG A 95 -8.91 0.44 18.11
CA ARG A 95 -8.14 1.56 17.58
C ARG A 95 -8.72 2.92 17.96
N MET A 96 -10.04 3.06 17.95
CA MET A 96 -10.73 4.27 18.40
C MET A 96 -10.50 4.53 19.89
N ASP A 97 -10.72 3.50 20.71
CA ASP A 97 -10.57 3.57 22.17
C ASP A 97 -9.14 3.98 22.55
N MET A 98 -8.12 3.37 21.92
CA MET A 98 -6.73 3.76 22.09
C MET A 98 -6.48 5.23 21.72
N THR A 99 -7.05 5.70 20.60
CA THR A 99 -6.91 7.10 20.19
C THR A 99 -7.52 8.04 21.22
N ILE A 100 -8.71 7.71 21.73
CA ILE A 100 -9.40 8.48 22.78
C ILE A 100 -8.58 8.50 24.08
N GLU A 101 -8.01 7.36 24.50
CA GLU A 101 -7.14 7.27 25.67
C GLU A 101 -5.90 8.17 25.53
N VAL A 102 -5.28 8.19 24.35
CA VAL A 102 -4.18 9.10 24.06
C VAL A 102 -4.64 10.55 24.17
N LEU A 103 -5.77 10.94 23.56
CA LEU A 103 -6.27 12.32 23.67
C LEU A 103 -6.55 12.73 25.13
N LYS A 104 -7.21 11.86 25.90
CA LYS A 104 -7.51 12.07 27.33
C LYS A 104 -6.24 12.22 28.17
N LYS A 105 -5.20 11.40 27.91
CA LYS A 105 -3.89 11.49 28.60
C LYS A 105 -3.25 12.87 28.44
N TYR A 106 -3.46 13.52 27.30
CA TYR A 106 -2.97 14.88 27.01
C TYR A 106 -3.98 15.98 27.33
N LYS A 107 -5.07 15.65 28.05
CA LYS A 107 -6.15 16.56 28.48
C LYS A 107 -6.86 17.26 27.32
N ILE A 108 -6.95 16.59 26.17
CA ILE A 108 -7.65 17.11 24.99
C ILE A 108 -9.13 16.75 25.11
N ASN A 109 -9.98 17.76 25.00
CA ASN A 109 -11.42 17.54 24.96
C ASN A 109 -11.82 16.95 23.61
N ILE A 110 -12.25 15.70 23.60
CA ILE A 110 -12.67 14.95 22.41
C ILE A 110 -14.04 15.40 21.86
N GLU A 111 -14.83 16.10 22.66
CA GLU A 111 -16.10 16.71 22.24
C GLU A 111 -15.86 18.06 21.55
N ASN A 112 -14.71 18.69 21.80
CA ASN A 112 -14.34 19.92 21.15
C ASN A 112 -13.80 19.64 19.74
N VAL A 113 -14.70 19.78 18.76
CA VAL A 113 -14.38 19.59 17.34
C VAL A 113 -13.24 20.49 16.86
N ASP A 114 -13.16 21.74 17.33
CA ASP A 114 -12.09 22.66 16.95
C ASP A 114 -10.72 22.18 17.44
N SER A 115 -10.68 21.58 18.65
CA SER A 115 -9.45 20.96 19.17
C SER A 115 -8.98 19.79 18.31
N LEU A 116 -9.91 18.96 17.82
CA LEU A 116 -9.57 17.87 16.91
C LEU A 116 -9.12 18.38 15.54
N ASP A 117 -9.74 19.44 15.01
CA ASP A 117 -9.35 20.06 13.74
C ASP A 117 -7.97 20.73 13.81
N MET A 118 -7.63 21.33 14.95
CA MET A 118 -6.29 21.86 15.21
C MET A 118 -5.24 20.73 15.18
N LEU A 119 -5.50 19.59 15.83
CA LEU A 119 -4.59 18.44 15.78
C LEU A 119 -4.45 17.85 14.38
N ILE A 120 -5.54 17.77 13.61
CA ILE A 120 -5.51 17.31 12.21
C ILE A 120 -4.66 18.28 11.38
N THR A 121 -4.79 19.58 11.61
CA THR A 121 -4.03 20.61 10.91
C THR A 121 -2.55 20.50 11.24
N GLU A 122 -2.20 20.36 12.52
CA GLU A 122 -0.82 20.14 12.95
C GLU A 122 -0.22 18.85 12.39
N ALA A 123 -1.01 17.76 12.35
CA ALA A 123 -0.59 16.51 11.73
C ALA A 123 -0.32 16.66 10.23
N LYS A 124 -1.10 17.48 9.50
CA LYS A 124 -0.84 17.79 8.09
C LYS A 124 0.47 18.57 7.93
N TYR A 125 0.72 19.55 8.78
CA TYR A 125 1.97 20.32 8.74
C TYR A 125 3.18 19.41 8.99
N ALA A 126 3.16 18.63 10.07
CA ALA A 126 4.24 17.69 10.39
C ALA A 126 4.40 16.59 9.32
N GLN A 127 3.30 16.16 8.69
CA GLN A 127 3.34 15.23 7.57
C GLN A 127 4.06 15.83 6.36
N ALA A 128 3.77 17.08 6.00
CA ALA A 128 4.41 17.76 4.87
C ALA A 128 5.92 17.95 5.11
N GLU A 129 6.34 18.25 6.34
CA GLU A 129 7.76 18.36 6.69
C GLU A 129 8.52 17.04 6.53
N CYS A 130 7.87 15.90 6.76
CA CYS A 130 8.47 14.57 6.61
C CYS A 130 8.29 13.95 5.21
N ASP A 131 7.71 14.67 4.24
CA ASP A 131 7.52 14.19 2.87
C ASP A 131 8.86 14.18 2.10
N PHE A 132 9.59 13.08 2.22
CA PHE A 132 10.94 12.93 1.69
C PHE A 132 11.03 13.03 0.15
N LEU A 133 10.12 12.39 -0.60
CA LEU A 133 10.15 12.39 -2.08
C LEU A 133 9.83 13.75 -2.68
N SER A 134 9.12 14.62 -1.96
CA SER A 134 8.88 16.00 -2.41
C SER A 134 10.20 16.73 -2.73
N GLN A 135 11.28 16.38 -2.03
CA GLN A 135 12.62 16.95 -2.23
C GLN A 135 13.24 16.53 -3.58
N PHE A 136 12.82 15.40 -4.15
CA PHE A 136 13.36 14.84 -5.39
C PHE A 136 12.57 15.24 -6.64
N GLU A 137 11.40 15.89 -6.48
CA GLU A 137 10.56 16.29 -7.62
C GLU A 137 11.31 17.21 -8.59
N LYS A 138 12.03 18.21 -8.06
CA LYS A 138 12.84 19.14 -8.87
C LYS A 138 14.02 18.42 -9.56
N PRO A 139 14.89 17.67 -8.85
CA PRO A 139 15.93 16.87 -9.47
C PRO A 139 15.44 15.95 -10.59
N PHE A 140 14.32 15.24 -10.38
CA PHE A 140 13.77 14.35 -11.42
C PHE A 140 13.25 15.12 -12.64
N LYS A 141 12.58 16.26 -12.45
CA LYS A 141 12.17 17.14 -13.55
C LYS A 141 13.37 17.64 -14.35
N THR A 142 14.43 18.08 -13.68
CA THR A 142 15.67 18.53 -14.32
C THR A 142 16.36 17.40 -15.08
N LEU A 143 16.47 16.21 -14.49
CA LEU A 143 17.02 15.03 -15.16
C LEU A 143 16.22 14.67 -16.41
N GLY A 144 14.88 14.63 -16.32
CA GLY A 144 14.02 14.38 -17.47
C GLY A 144 14.24 15.38 -18.61
N ALA A 145 14.36 16.68 -18.28
CA ALA A 145 14.61 17.74 -19.26
C ALA A 145 15.96 17.60 -19.97
N ILE A 146 16.98 17.03 -19.31
CA ILE A 146 18.31 16.78 -19.90
C ILE A 146 18.32 15.47 -20.72
N ILE A 147 17.67 14.43 -20.22
CA ILE A 147 17.67 13.10 -20.86
C ILE A 147 16.93 13.13 -22.19
N ILE A 148 15.81 13.85 -22.30
CA ILE A 148 14.99 13.87 -23.52
C ILE A 148 15.80 14.34 -24.76
N PRO A 149 16.48 15.50 -24.76
CA PRO A 149 17.32 15.92 -25.89
C PRO A 149 18.44 14.94 -26.23
N VAL A 150 19.06 14.32 -25.22
CA VAL A 150 20.14 13.33 -25.42
C VAL A 150 19.60 12.08 -26.11
N VAL A 151 18.46 11.56 -25.66
CA VAL A 151 17.80 10.40 -26.28
C VAL A 151 17.39 10.71 -27.72
N VAL A 152 16.86 11.91 -27.98
CA VAL A 152 16.49 12.36 -29.34
C VAL A 152 17.73 12.43 -30.24
N PHE A 153 18.83 13.01 -29.75
CA PHE A 153 20.09 13.10 -30.50
C PHE A 153 20.65 11.72 -30.85
N ILE A 154 20.73 10.81 -29.87
CA ILE A 154 21.22 9.45 -30.07
C ILE A 154 20.30 8.68 -31.03
N SER A 155 18.98 8.76 -30.86
CA SER A 155 18.00 8.10 -31.73
C SER A 155 18.13 8.56 -33.18
N LYS A 156 18.33 9.87 -33.41
CA LYS A 156 18.54 10.42 -34.75
C LYS A 156 19.82 9.87 -35.39
N LYS A 157 20.92 9.83 -34.63
CA LYS A 157 22.21 9.29 -35.12
C LYS A 157 22.16 7.81 -35.46
N ILE A 158 21.41 7.02 -34.70
CA ILE A 158 21.23 5.59 -34.97
C ILE A 158 20.34 5.39 -36.22
N SER A 159 19.26 6.16 -36.34
CA SER A 159 18.33 6.07 -37.48
C SER A 159 18.98 6.41 -38.84
N GLU A 160 19.92 7.37 -38.85
CA GLU A 160 20.68 7.74 -40.06
C GLU A 160 21.61 6.62 -40.56
N ALA A 161 21.97 5.65 -39.72
CA ALA A 161 22.96 4.60 -40.03
C ALA A 161 22.38 3.18 -40.07
N ALA A 162 21.12 2.97 -39.68
CA ALA A 162 20.51 1.66 -39.49
C ALA A 162 19.52 1.29 -40.60
N THR A 163 19.35 0.00 -40.88
CA THR A 163 18.33 -0.47 -41.84
C THR A 163 16.93 -0.43 -41.22
N LEU A 164 15.87 -0.44 -42.04
CA LEU A 164 14.47 -0.43 -41.57
C LEU A 164 14.17 -1.57 -40.58
N THR A 165 14.69 -2.76 -40.83
CA THR A 165 14.56 -3.94 -39.96
C THR A 165 15.28 -3.76 -38.63
N ASP A 166 16.46 -3.14 -38.62
CA ASP A 166 17.21 -2.87 -37.39
C ASP A 166 16.49 -1.84 -36.52
N ILE A 167 15.91 -0.81 -37.15
CA ILE A 167 15.11 0.23 -36.49
C ILE A 167 13.88 -0.40 -35.81
N LEU A 168 13.17 -1.31 -36.49
CA LEU A 168 12.00 -2.00 -35.92
C LEU A 168 12.37 -2.91 -34.75
N ASN A 169 13.45 -3.68 -34.85
CA ASN A 169 13.92 -4.55 -33.77
C ASN A 169 14.40 -3.74 -32.55
N MET A 170 15.15 -2.65 -32.78
CA MET A 170 15.57 -1.75 -31.71
C MET A 170 14.37 -1.07 -31.04
N ALA A 171 13.37 -0.63 -31.81
CA ALA A 171 12.16 -0.03 -31.25
C ALA A 171 11.40 -1.04 -30.36
N ALA A 172 11.25 -2.29 -30.79
CA ALA A 172 10.63 -3.34 -29.99
C ALA A 172 11.39 -3.59 -28.67
N LEU A 173 12.73 -3.68 -28.73
CA LEU A 173 13.57 -3.86 -27.54
C LEU A 173 13.47 -2.66 -26.58
N VAL A 174 13.45 -1.43 -27.11
CA VAL A 174 13.29 -0.21 -26.30
C VAL A 174 11.92 -0.20 -25.61
N ILE A 175 10.85 -0.57 -26.30
CA ILE A 175 9.51 -0.67 -25.70
C ILE A 175 9.51 -1.71 -24.57
N ILE A 176 10.06 -2.90 -24.81
CA ILE A 176 10.18 -3.95 -23.77
C ILE A 176 10.98 -3.43 -22.58
N LEU A 177 12.11 -2.76 -22.82
CA LEU A 177 12.94 -2.19 -21.77
C LEU A 177 12.21 -1.11 -20.96
N ILE A 178 11.46 -0.22 -21.61
CA ILE A 178 10.64 0.79 -20.94
C ILE A 178 9.58 0.12 -20.05
N LEU A 179 8.90 -0.91 -20.55
CA LEU A 179 7.91 -1.66 -19.78
C LEU A 179 8.53 -2.35 -18.56
N LEU A 180 9.72 -2.96 -18.72
CA LEU A 180 10.45 -3.59 -17.63
C LEU A 180 10.90 -2.57 -16.58
N ILE A 181 11.46 -1.44 -16.99
CA ILE A 181 11.86 -0.35 -16.08
C ILE A 181 10.64 0.20 -15.35
N PHE A 182 9.52 0.43 -16.05
CA PHE A 182 8.30 0.92 -15.42
C PHE A 182 7.74 -0.08 -14.40
N SER A 183 7.70 -1.37 -14.76
CA SER A 183 7.32 -2.45 -13.84
C SER A 183 8.23 -2.51 -12.61
N LEU A 184 9.54 -2.33 -12.79
CA LEU A 184 10.52 -2.29 -11.73
C LEU A 184 10.31 -1.09 -10.80
N ILE A 185 10.12 0.12 -11.34
CA ILE A 185 9.82 1.31 -10.54
C ILE A 185 8.55 1.07 -9.72
N PHE A 186 7.50 0.54 -10.36
CA PHE A 186 6.23 0.29 -9.69
C PHE A 186 6.33 -0.74 -8.56
N SER A 187 7.19 -1.76 -8.70
CA SER A 187 7.43 -2.74 -7.64
C SER A 187 8.26 -2.19 -6.48
N PHE A 188 9.16 -1.23 -6.72
CA PHE A 188 9.96 -0.59 -5.68
C PHE A 188 9.24 0.53 -4.93
N VAL A 189 8.27 1.23 -5.53
CA VAL A 189 7.57 2.36 -4.90
C VAL A 189 6.97 1.99 -3.52
N PRO A 190 6.26 0.85 -3.35
CA PRO A 190 5.76 0.44 -2.03
C PRO A 190 6.88 0.27 -0.99
N ILE A 191 8.01 -0.34 -1.39
CA ILE A 191 9.16 -0.60 -0.51
C ILE A 191 9.78 0.73 -0.05
N ILE A 192 9.95 1.67 -0.98
CA ILE A 192 10.47 3.01 -0.68
C ILE A 192 9.52 3.74 0.28
N LYS A 193 8.20 3.64 0.06
CA LYS A 193 7.21 4.20 0.99
C LYS A 193 7.30 3.55 2.37
N ASP A 194 7.38 2.24 2.49
CA ASP A 194 7.46 1.61 3.80
C ASP A 194 8.75 1.95 4.55
N LEU A 195 9.87 2.13 3.84
CA LEU A 195 11.16 2.44 4.44
C LEU A 195 11.29 3.92 4.84
N PHE A 196 10.91 4.84 3.95
CA PHE A 196 11.15 6.28 4.12
C PHE A 196 9.90 7.06 4.57
N TYR A 197 8.67 6.54 4.35
CA TYR A 197 7.40 7.20 4.71
C TYR A 197 6.78 6.66 5.99
N ARG A 198 7.59 6.04 6.86
CA ARG A 198 7.07 5.43 8.09
C ARG A 198 6.28 6.41 8.95
N ASP A 199 6.83 7.61 9.18
CA ASP A 199 6.15 8.63 9.98
C ASP A 199 5.06 9.35 9.20
N TYR A 200 5.25 9.58 7.91
CA TYR A 200 4.24 10.12 7.02
C TYR A 200 2.94 9.29 7.04
N ASN A 201 3.07 7.96 6.92
CA ASN A 201 1.93 7.04 6.96
C ASN A 201 1.27 7.05 8.35
N LYS A 202 2.05 7.21 9.42
CA LYS A 202 1.51 7.33 10.79
C LYS A 202 0.78 8.65 11.01
N TYR A 203 1.16 9.75 10.36
CA TYR A 203 0.36 10.96 10.37
C TYR A 203 -0.96 10.78 9.61
N THR A 204 -0.97 10.08 8.47
CA THR A 204 -2.21 9.70 7.77
C THR A 204 -3.14 8.90 8.68
N GLU A 205 -2.60 7.91 9.38
CA GLU A 205 -3.33 7.10 10.35
C GLU A 205 -3.90 7.96 11.50
N LEU A 206 -3.09 8.85 12.09
CA LEU A 206 -3.55 9.74 13.17
C LEU A 206 -4.67 10.66 12.69
N MET A 207 -4.49 11.31 11.53
CA MET A 207 -5.53 12.18 10.96
C MET A 207 -6.82 11.42 10.69
N TYR A 208 -6.73 10.19 10.18
CA TYR A 208 -7.89 9.35 9.97
C TYR A 208 -8.60 9.05 11.30
N ASP A 209 -7.86 8.60 12.31
CA ASP A 209 -8.44 8.24 13.62
C ASP A 209 -9.06 9.46 14.33
N LEU A 210 -8.42 10.64 14.27
CA LEU A 210 -8.98 11.89 14.77
C LEU A 210 -10.30 12.25 14.08
N ARG A 211 -10.39 12.06 12.76
CA ARG A 211 -11.65 12.25 12.02
C ARG A 211 -12.71 11.24 12.45
N GLN A 212 -12.33 9.99 12.73
CA GLN A 212 -13.28 8.99 13.20
C GLN A 212 -13.82 9.36 14.59
N VAL A 213 -12.97 9.82 15.52
CA VAL A 213 -13.40 10.34 16.84
C VAL A 213 -14.37 11.51 16.65
N LYS A 214 -14.03 12.47 15.78
CA LYS A 214 -14.89 13.61 15.45
C LYS A 214 -16.25 13.19 14.87
N LEU A 215 -16.28 12.17 14.01
CA LEU A 215 -17.51 11.74 13.34
C LEU A 215 -18.44 10.91 14.23
N PHE A 216 -17.86 10.00 15.02
CA PHE A 216 -18.63 8.95 15.72
C PHE A 216 -18.71 9.15 17.23
N TYR A 217 -17.84 9.95 17.84
CA TYR A 217 -17.83 10.15 19.30
C TYR A 217 -18.30 11.55 19.70
N ALA A 218 -17.85 12.60 18.99
CA ALA A 218 -18.23 13.98 19.31
C ALA A 218 -19.73 14.28 19.07
N LYS A 219 -20.47 13.38 18.42
CA LYS A 219 -21.92 13.50 18.14
C LYS A 219 -22.82 12.70 19.09
N GLU A 220 -22.30 11.83 19.95
CA GLU A 220 -23.13 11.06 20.90
C GLU A 220 -23.70 11.93 22.04
N PHE A 221 -23.32 13.21 22.13
CA PHE A 221 -23.72 14.13 23.19
C PHE A 221 -24.36 15.44 22.69
N SER A 222 -24.80 15.52 21.42
CA SER A 222 -25.54 16.68 20.88
C SER A 222 -27.05 16.48 20.89
#